data_AF-A0AAV5IH56-F1
#
_entry.id   AF-A0AAV5IH56-F1
#
_cell.length_a   1.000
_cell.length_b   1.000
_cell.length_c   1.000
_cell.angle_alpha   90.00
_cell.angle_beta   90.00
_cell.angle_gamma   90.00
#
_symmetry.space_group_name_H-M   'P 1'
#
loop_
_entity.id
_entity.type
_entity.pdbx_description
1 polymer ?
#
loop_
_entity_poly.entity_id
_entity_poly.type
_entity_poly.pdbx_seq_one_letter_code
_entity_poly.pdbx_strand_id
1 'polypeptide(L)'
;MYFLSTMKDNCLGKIIDGCIVNESNIEQLNEVANLARRRLRVKGEERPTTKEVFMELEELRSMTKHPWVNDALDAKEAEYLLGETSDKSSYHEFFDASGSMSVVYNTLLDQERFVVHNGR
;
A
#
# COMPACT_ATOMS: atom_id res chain seq x y z
N MET A 1 7.12 -22.33 -7.95
CA MET A 1 7.28 -21.06 -7.20
C MET A 1 8.77 -20.75 -7.10
N TYR A 2 9.32 -19.96 -8.03
CA TYR A 2 10.76 -19.70 -8.11
C TYR A 2 11.31 -19.03 -6.86
N PHE A 3 10.73 -17.90 -6.42
CA PHE A 3 11.12 -17.18 -5.21
C PHE A 3 11.21 -18.05 -3.95
N LEU A 4 10.17 -18.85 -3.66
CA LEU A 4 10.14 -19.71 -2.46
C LEU A 4 11.22 -20.79 -2.49
N SER A 5 11.52 -21.34 -3.67
CA SER A 5 12.63 -22.29 -3.83
C SER A 5 13.97 -21.62 -3.56
N THR A 6 14.20 -20.43 -4.13
CA THR A 6 15.43 -19.67 -3.90
C THR A 6 15.63 -19.31 -2.42
N MET A 7 14.55 -18.97 -1.72
CA MET A 7 14.56 -18.69 -0.28
C MET A 7 14.78 -19.93 0.59
N LYS A 8 14.48 -21.13 0.09
CA LYS A 8 14.79 -22.39 0.79
C LYS A 8 16.29 -22.70 0.72
N ASP A 9 16.90 -22.37 -0.40
CA ASP A 9 18.33 -22.60 -0.67
C ASP A 9 19.21 -21.42 -0.22
N ASN A 10 18.65 -20.45 0.53
CA ASN A 10 19.31 -19.22 0.97
C ASN A 10 20.03 -18.46 -0.15
N CYS A 11 19.46 -18.51 -1.36
CA CYS A 11 20.06 -17.98 -2.58
C CYS A 11 19.43 -16.65 -3.01
N LEU A 12 18.93 -15.84 -2.08
CA LEU A 12 18.19 -14.60 -2.36
C LEU A 12 18.94 -13.67 -3.32
N GLY A 13 20.27 -13.56 -3.18
CA GLY A 13 21.11 -12.76 -4.08
C GLY A 13 21.07 -13.17 -5.56
N LYS A 14 20.56 -14.36 -5.92
CA LYS A 14 20.39 -14.78 -7.33
C LYS A 14 19.19 -14.14 -8.01
N ILE A 15 18.24 -13.63 -7.24
CA ILE A 15 16.95 -13.13 -7.75
C ILE A 15 16.68 -11.68 -7.43
N ILE A 16 17.45 -11.09 -6.50
CA ILE A 16 17.40 -9.67 -6.21
C ILE A 16 18.09 -8.89 -7.33
N ASP A 17 17.49 -7.77 -7.72
CA ASP A 17 18.08 -6.82 -8.65
C ASP A 17 19.36 -6.21 -8.06
N GLY A 18 20.47 -6.28 -8.79
CA GLY A 18 21.74 -5.70 -8.35
C GLY A 18 21.67 -4.19 -8.08
N CYS A 19 20.71 -3.48 -8.66
CA CYS A 19 20.51 -2.04 -8.43
C CYS A 19 20.04 -1.71 -7.00
N ILE A 20 19.44 -2.68 -6.29
CA ILE A 20 18.94 -2.48 -4.92
C ILE A 20 19.86 -3.08 -3.85
N VAL A 21 20.84 -3.91 -4.23
CA VAL A 21 21.78 -4.54 -3.30
C VAL A 21 22.93 -3.58 -2.99
N ASN A 22 23.19 -3.37 -1.72
CA ASN A 22 24.44 -2.79 -1.24
C ASN A 22 24.94 -3.61 -0.04
N GLU A 23 26.22 -3.50 0.30
CA GLU A 23 26.80 -4.27 1.40
C GLU A 23 26.18 -3.93 2.78
N SER A 24 25.62 -2.73 2.93
CA SER A 24 24.99 -2.28 4.17
C SER A 24 23.52 -2.72 4.36
N ASN A 25 22.83 -3.17 3.31
CA ASN A 25 21.38 -3.44 3.33
C ASN A 25 21.02 -4.92 3.12
N ILE A 26 22.02 -5.80 2.99
CA ILE A 26 21.82 -7.24 2.76
C ILE A 26 20.92 -7.86 3.83
N GLU A 27 21.14 -7.51 5.10
CA GLU A 27 20.34 -8.04 6.21
C GLU A 27 18.88 -7.59 6.12
N GLN A 28 18.63 -6.32 5.80
CA GLN A 28 17.27 -5.80 5.65
C GLN A 28 16.56 -6.44 4.46
N LEU A 29 17.26 -6.65 3.36
CA LEU A 29 16.73 -7.37 2.20
C LEU A 29 16.36 -8.81 2.54
N ASN A 30 17.18 -9.50 3.35
CA ASN A 30 16.86 -10.83 3.85
C ASN A 30 15.58 -10.82 4.70
N GLU A 31 15.42 -9.85 5.59
CA GLU A 31 14.23 -9.75 6.43
C GLU A 31 12.95 -9.46 5.64
N VAL A 32 13.01 -8.52 4.69
CA VAL A 32 11.88 -8.24 3.78
C VAL A 32 11.54 -9.47 2.94
N ALA A 33 12.55 -10.19 2.44
CA ALA A 33 12.32 -11.42 1.69
C ALA A 33 11.73 -12.54 2.57
N ASN A 34 12.14 -12.65 3.83
CA ASN A 34 11.57 -13.57 4.81
C ASN A 34 10.10 -13.26 5.10
N LEU A 35 9.74 -11.98 5.18
CA LEU A 35 8.36 -11.52 5.31
C LEU A 35 7.51 -11.89 4.09
N ALA A 36 8.03 -11.63 2.88
CA ALA A 36 7.39 -12.04 1.63
C ALA A 36 7.19 -13.57 1.57
N ARG A 37 8.21 -14.36 1.98
CA ARG A 37 8.12 -15.82 2.06
C ARG A 37 6.97 -16.28 2.97
N ARG A 38 6.79 -15.64 4.14
CA ARG A 38 5.69 -15.96 5.05
C ARG A 38 4.31 -15.61 4.48
N ARG A 39 4.19 -14.49 3.76
CA ARG A 39 2.95 -14.11 3.07
C ARG A 39 2.56 -15.04 1.93
N LEU A 40 3.55 -15.66 1.28
CA LEU A 40 3.35 -16.59 0.17
C LEU A 40 3.07 -18.03 0.60
N ARG A 41 2.83 -18.30 1.89
CA ARG A 41 2.41 -19.63 2.36
C ARG A 41 1.04 -20.00 1.78
N VAL A 42 0.94 -21.25 1.32
CA VAL A 42 -0.27 -21.79 0.69
C VAL A 42 -1.44 -21.78 1.70
N LYS A 43 -1.17 -22.29 2.89
CA LYS A 43 -2.07 -22.26 4.05
C LYS A 43 -2.28 -20.82 4.53
N GLY A 44 -3.52 -20.36 4.48
CA GLY A 44 -3.89 -18.98 4.82
C GLY A 44 -3.69 -18.67 6.29
N GLU A 45 -3.95 -19.65 7.14
CA GLU A 45 -3.80 -19.61 8.60
C GLU A 45 -2.35 -19.45 9.07
N GLU A 46 -1.37 -19.81 8.23
CA GLU A 46 0.05 -19.62 8.54
C GLU A 46 0.59 -18.27 8.02
N ARG A 47 -0.20 -17.52 7.24
CA ARG A 47 0.23 -16.23 6.72
C ARG A 47 0.11 -15.18 7.83
N PRO A 48 1.08 -14.26 7.94
CA PRO A 48 0.95 -13.14 8.84
C PRO A 48 -0.22 -12.26 8.43
N THR A 49 -0.88 -11.67 9.42
CA THR A 49 -1.92 -10.67 9.24
C THR A 49 -1.35 -9.39 8.65
N THR A 50 -2.21 -8.55 8.07
CA THR A 50 -1.77 -7.24 7.56
C THR A 50 -1.26 -6.33 8.65
N LYS A 51 -1.77 -6.46 9.88
CA LYS A 51 -1.25 -5.74 11.04
C LYS A 51 0.17 -6.16 11.39
N GLU A 52 0.44 -7.46 11.45
CA GLU A 52 1.79 -7.98 11.73
C GLU A 52 2.77 -7.55 10.65
N VAL A 53 2.40 -7.68 9.38
CA VAL A 53 3.24 -7.25 8.25
C VAL A 53 3.51 -5.75 8.27
N PHE A 54 2.52 -4.93 8.62
CA PHE A 54 2.74 -3.50 8.79
C PHE A 54 3.75 -3.23 9.92
N MET A 55 3.53 -3.79 11.12
CA MET A 55 4.42 -3.57 12.27
C MET A 55 5.86 -4.00 11.99
N GLU A 56 6.05 -5.16 11.36
CA GLU A 56 7.38 -5.65 11.01
C GLU A 56 8.08 -4.75 9.98
N LEU A 57 7.34 -4.22 8.99
CA LEU A 57 7.90 -3.28 8.03
C LEU A 57 8.27 -1.94 8.66
N GLU A 58 7.44 -1.43 9.57
CA GLU A 58 7.75 -0.20 10.33
C GLU A 58 9.02 -0.39 11.17
N GLU A 59 9.18 -1.56 11.80
CA GLU A 59 10.39 -1.92 12.53
C GLU A 59 11.61 -1.93 11.62
N LEU A 60 11.55 -2.66 10.49
CA LEU A 60 12.63 -2.72 9.51
C LEU A 60 13.00 -1.35 8.94
N ARG A 61 11.99 -0.47 8.74
CA ARG A 61 12.21 0.92 8.34
C ARG A 61 12.98 1.69 9.41
N SER A 62 12.62 1.52 10.68
CA SER A 62 13.23 2.23 11.81
C SER A 62 14.68 1.84 12.09
N MET A 63 15.10 0.63 11.69
CA MET A 63 16.46 0.12 11.87
C MET A 63 17.52 0.91 11.08
N THR A 64 17.12 1.67 10.06
CA THR A 64 18.00 2.57 9.31
C THR A 64 17.40 3.96 9.23
N LYS A 65 18.17 4.98 9.60
CA LYS A 65 17.91 6.37 9.18
C LYS A 65 18.19 6.50 7.68
N HIS A 66 17.38 5.86 6.85
CA HIS A 66 17.49 5.97 5.41
C HIS A 66 17.00 7.37 5.00
N PRO A 67 17.64 8.06 4.02
CA PRO A 67 17.21 9.40 3.60
C PRO A 67 15.76 9.52 3.09
N TRP A 68 15.12 8.38 2.81
CA TRP A 68 13.70 8.29 2.43
C TRP A 68 12.76 8.41 3.64
N VAL A 69 13.26 8.13 4.85
CA VAL A 69 12.55 8.39 6.11
C VAL A 69 12.73 9.87 6.43
N ASN A 70 11.97 10.71 5.73
CA ASN A 70 11.75 12.09 6.17
C ASN A 70 10.46 12.09 6.98
N ASP A 71 10.56 12.27 8.30
CA ASP A 71 9.39 12.53 9.16
C ASP A 71 8.53 13.71 8.64
N ALA A 72 9.12 14.57 7.79
CA ALA A 72 8.46 15.68 7.13
C ALA A 72 7.54 15.29 5.94
N LEU A 73 7.73 14.12 5.31
CA LEU A 73 6.86 13.68 4.20
C LEU A 73 5.50 13.21 4.72
N ASP A 74 5.46 12.51 5.85
CA ASP A 74 4.23 12.05 6.51
C ASP A 74 3.32 13.22 6.93
N ALA A 75 3.91 14.32 7.41
CA ALA A 75 3.16 15.50 7.82
C ALA A 75 2.48 16.23 6.65
N LYS A 76 3.14 16.25 5.48
CA LYS A 76 2.64 16.97 4.30
C LYS A 76 1.65 16.15 3.49
N GLU A 77 1.78 14.83 3.44
CA GLU A 77 0.78 13.94 2.82
C GLU A 77 -0.54 13.95 3.61
N ALA A 78 -0.48 14.01 4.96
CA ALA A 78 -1.67 14.16 5.80
C ALA A 78 -2.43 15.46 5.53
N GLU A 79 -1.72 16.57 5.24
CA GLU A 79 -2.32 17.86 4.89
C GLU A 79 -3.11 17.79 3.57
N TYR A 80 -2.60 17.07 2.56
CA TYR A 80 -3.31 16.85 1.29
C TYR A 80 -4.54 15.94 1.44
N LEU A 81 -4.51 14.96 2.35
CA LEU A 81 -5.64 14.06 2.61
C LEU A 81 -6.73 14.69 3.47
N LEU A 82 -6.38 15.65 4.32
CA LEU A 82 -7.29 16.41 5.18
C LEU A 82 -7.81 17.70 4.51
N GLY A 83 -7.68 17.79 3.18
CA GLY A 83 -8.01 18.96 2.36
C GLY A 83 -9.20 19.75 2.91
N GLU A 84 -8.95 21.03 3.16
CA GLU A 84 -9.88 21.98 3.77
C GLU A 84 -11.28 21.85 3.16
N THR A 85 -12.27 21.45 3.96
CA THR A 85 -13.69 21.57 3.61
C THR A 85 -14.08 23.05 3.67
N SER A 86 -13.49 23.86 2.81
CA SER A 86 -13.86 25.25 2.62
C SER A 86 -14.52 25.35 1.25
N ASP A 87 -15.78 24.91 1.17
CA ASP A 87 -16.76 25.75 0.49
C ASP A 87 -18.20 25.46 0.92
N LYS A 88 -18.90 26.55 1.17
CA LYS A 88 -20.29 26.60 1.62
C LYS A 88 -21.20 26.20 0.45
N SER A 89 -21.76 24.99 0.48
CA SER A 89 -23.00 24.73 -0.27
C SER A 89 -24.02 24.03 0.62
N SER A 90 -25.08 24.78 0.94
CA SER A 90 -26.31 24.39 1.63
C SER A 90 -26.70 22.91 1.48
N TYR A 91 -26.55 22.15 2.57
CA TYR A 91 -27.23 20.87 2.74
C TYR A 91 -28.74 21.09 2.75
N HIS A 92 -29.46 20.57 1.77
CA HIS A 92 -30.90 20.39 1.88
C HIS A 92 -31.17 18.89 2.05
N GLU A 93 -31.28 18.48 3.32
CA GLU A 93 -31.68 17.12 3.70
C GLU A 93 -33.18 16.95 3.42
N PHE A 94 -33.53 16.18 2.39
CA PHE A 94 -34.91 15.76 2.18
C PHE A 94 -35.09 14.37 2.78
N PHE A 95 -35.69 14.32 3.97
CA PHE A 95 -36.06 13.07 4.63
C PHE A 95 -37.28 12.46 3.95
N ASP A 96 -37.12 11.28 3.36
CA ASP A 96 -38.23 10.42 2.99
C ASP A 96 -38.63 9.54 4.18
N ALA A 97 -39.94 9.27 4.30
CA ALA A 97 -40.55 8.62 5.46
C ALA A 97 -40.10 7.18 5.72
N SER A 98 -39.17 6.64 4.93
CA SER A 98 -38.51 5.35 5.16
C SER A 98 -37.17 5.45 5.89
N GLY A 99 -36.61 6.66 6.08
CA GLY A 99 -35.36 6.87 6.81
C GLY A 99 -34.11 6.34 6.10
N SER A 100 -34.12 6.25 4.76
CA SER A 100 -32.98 5.73 4.00
C SER A 100 -32.10 6.84 3.44
N MET A 101 -30.91 7.02 4.01
CA MET A 101 -29.90 7.99 3.55
C MET A 101 -29.25 7.54 2.23
N SER A 102 -29.82 7.93 1.09
CA SER A 102 -29.26 7.62 -0.24
C SER A 102 -28.11 8.57 -0.60
N VAL A 103 -26.90 8.30 -0.13
CA VAL A 103 -25.67 9.05 -0.51
C VAL A 103 -24.68 8.26 -1.38
N VAL A 104 -25.02 7.04 -1.82
CA VAL A 104 -23.98 6.10 -2.32
C VAL A 104 -23.88 6.00 -3.85
N TYR A 105 -24.92 6.27 -4.64
CA TYR A 105 -24.90 5.85 -6.06
C TYR A 105 -24.73 6.94 -7.13
N ASN A 106 -24.90 8.23 -6.81
CA ASN A 106 -24.88 9.27 -7.86
C ASN A 106 -23.47 9.72 -8.28
N THR A 107 -22.43 9.49 -7.47
CA THR A 107 -21.05 9.94 -7.80
C THR A 107 -20.32 8.97 -8.74
N LEU A 108 -20.86 7.77 -9.00
CA LEU A 108 -20.20 6.73 -9.81
C LEU A 108 -20.57 6.76 -11.30
N LEU A 109 -21.36 7.73 -11.77
CA LEU A 109 -21.85 7.73 -13.14
C LEU A 109 -21.41 8.92 -14.01
N ASP A 110 -20.68 9.90 -13.48
CA ASP A 110 -20.25 11.06 -14.28
C ASP A 110 -18.79 11.03 -14.75
N GLN A 111 -18.06 9.93 -14.52
CA GLN A 111 -16.64 9.85 -14.90
C GLN A 111 -16.24 8.61 -15.72
N GLU A 112 -17.14 8.08 -16.55
CA GLU A 112 -16.75 7.27 -17.71
C GLU A 112 -17.16 7.93 -19.03
N ARG A 113 -16.35 8.89 -19.47
CA ARG A 113 -16.25 9.21 -20.90
C ARG A 113 -14.80 9.05 -21.35
N PHE A 114 -14.34 7.80 -21.38
CA PHE A 114 -13.13 7.44 -22.12
C PHE A 114 -13.41 7.63 -23.62
N VAL A 115 -12.82 8.66 -24.22
CA VAL A 115 -12.73 8.75 -25.68
C VAL A 115 -11.68 7.75 -26.12
N VAL A 116 -12.12 6.58 -26.59
CA VAL A 116 -11.30 5.61 -27.30
C VAL A 116 -10.96 6.20 -28.67
N HIS A 117 -9.71 6.65 -28.86
CA HIS A 117 -9.19 6.87 -30.21
C HIS A 117 -8.59 5.57 -30.74
N ASN A 118 -9.36 4.88 -31.59
CA ASN A 118 -8.85 3.85 -32.48
C ASN A 118 -8.84 4.38 -33.93
N GLY A 119 -7.64 4.40 -34.52
CA GLY A 119 -7.41 4.06 -35.93
C GLY A 119 -7.61 5.15 -36.99
N ARG A 120 -6.50 5.58 -37.59
CA ARG A 120 -6.25 5.34 -39.02
C ARG A 120 -4.76 5.38 -39.36
#